data_AF-A0A3N1UTY4-F1
#
_entry.id   AF-A0A3N1UTY4-F1
#
_cell.length_a   1.000
_cell.length_b   1.000
_cell.length_c   1.000
_cell.angle_alpha   90.00
_cell.angle_beta   90.00
_cell.angle_gamma   90.00
#
_symmetry.space_group_name_H-M   'P 1'
#
loop_
_entity.id
_entity.type
_entity.pdbx_description
1 polymer ?
#
loop_
_entity_poly.entity_id
_entity_poly.type
_entity_poly.pdbx_seq_one_letter_code
_entity_poly.pdbx_strand_id
1 'polypeptide(L)'
;MRGRILFVIIAIWGCWVAPALAVPTLQVGVSDGNGGYVDYTTMGPDEETAFTTGTSIVVGGVLANNENKDSSLWLGGKYEKGPDWTDINEQLPNAFDSHGAILIASVPDSSYNLELIKENFTIYIYIDNSTKSTTAFHYSENSYFPNVHYPVKDDVADFLYFDIGNFSAKEPVPDFTKPEEGNALGEIKHITFTFGTLKFAWVHFDVMAIQTDERGNSQIVSTIASTLMNNPGSHDVTYHVPEPGTLLLLGSGLIGSGLAGRVLGRRRKV
;
A
#
# COMPACT_ATOMS: atom_id res chain seq x y z
N MET A 1 -28.24 23.19 -58.03
CA MET A 1 -29.00 24.01 -57.07
C MET A 1 -29.46 23.11 -55.92
N ARG A 2 -29.12 23.49 -54.66
CA ARG A 2 -29.93 23.45 -53.41
C ARG A 2 -30.68 22.15 -53.06
N GLY A 3 -30.66 21.56 -51.86
CA GLY A 3 -30.12 21.84 -50.52
C GLY A 3 -30.41 20.58 -49.65
N ARG A 4 -29.49 20.13 -48.79
CA ARG A 4 -29.44 20.26 -47.31
C ARG A 4 -30.70 19.85 -46.50
N ILE A 5 -30.43 19.16 -45.38
CA ILE A 5 -31.20 18.83 -44.15
C ILE A 5 -31.57 17.32 -44.10
N LEU A 6 -30.84 16.40 -43.44
CA LEU A 6 -30.33 16.26 -42.05
C LEU A 6 -31.46 16.05 -41.02
N PHE A 7 -31.62 14.83 -40.45
CA PHE A 7 -31.35 14.57 -39.02
C PHE A 7 -31.73 13.16 -38.49
N VAL A 8 -30.80 12.64 -37.68
CA VAL A 8 -30.89 11.73 -36.51
C VAL A 8 -31.54 10.34 -36.70
N ILE A 9 -30.72 9.29 -36.52
CA ILE A 9 -30.90 8.29 -35.45
C ILE A 9 -29.51 7.68 -35.14
N ILE A 10 -28.99 8.09 -33.98
CA ILE A 10 -28.24 7.30 -32.98
C ILE A 10 -26.97 6.64 -33.51
N ALA A 11 -25.82 7.30 -33.42
CA ALA A 11 -24.98 7.22 -32.22
C ALA A 11 -24.71 5.76 -31.77
N ILE A 12 -24.22 4.96 -32.71
CA ILE A 12 -23.18 3.98 -32.42
C ILE A 12 -21.87 4.80 -32.47
N TRP A 13 -21.58 5.75 -31.56
CA TRP A 13 -21.04 5.44 -30.23
C TRP A 13 -20.85 3.95 -30.02
N GLY A 14 -19.96 3.38 -30.86
CA GLY A 14 -19.08 2.34 -30.38
C GLY A 14 -18.50 2.90 -29.09
N CYS A 15 -19.08 2.47 -27.97
CA CYS A 15 -18.37 2.43 -26.72
C CYS A 15 -17.11 1.63 -27.08
N TRP A 16 -16.05 2.37 -27.34
CA TRP A 16 -14.75 1.97 -26.89
C TRP A 16 -14.98 1.69 -25.40
N VAL A 17 -15.30 0.44 -25.10
CA VAL A 17 -14.95 -0.13 -23.82
C VAL A 17 -13.45 0.04 -23.86
N ALA A 18 -12.97 1.14 -23.27
CA ALA A 18 -11.56 1.27 -22.99
C ALA A 18 -11.19 -0.05 -22.31
N PRO A 19 -10.12 -0.73 -22.76
CA PRO A 19 -9.61 -1.84 -21.98
C PRO A 19 -9.43 -1.25 -20.58
N ALA A 20 -10.20 -1.75 -19.62
CA ALA A 20 -9.90 -1.46 -18.23
C ALA A 20 -8.45 -1.90 -18.09
N LEU A 21 -7.54 -0.94 -17.88
CA LEU A 21 -6.16 -1.27 -17.57
C LEU A 21 -6.24 -2.28 -16.43
N ALA A 22 -5.53 -3.40 -16.58
CA ALA A 22 -5.66 -4.52 -15.66
C ALA A 22 -5.46 -4.00 -14.25
N VAL A 23 -6.53 -4.00 -13.44
CA VAL A 23 -6.43 -3.40 -12.11
C VAL A 23 -5.43 -4.24 -11.32
N PRO A 24 -4.34 -3.62 -10.87
CA PRO A 24 -3.49 -4.12 -9.79
C PRO A 24 -4.08 -5.17 -8.82
N THR A 25 -3.50 -6.38 -8.77
CA THR A 25 -4.00 -7.48 -7.90
C THR A 25 -3.88 -7.18 -6.39
N LEU A 26 -2.76 -6.60 -5.95
CA LEU A 26 -2.47 -6.33 -4.54
C LEU A 26 -1.83 -4.96 -4.37
N GLN A 27 -2.56 -4.02 -3.80
CA GLN A 27 -2.20 -2.61 -3.74
C GLN A 27 -2.02 -2.15 -2.30
N VAL A 28 -1.02 -1.31 -2.05
CA VAL A 28 -0.94 -0.46 -0.85
C VAL A 28 -1.10 1.00 -1.30
N GLY A 29 -1.64 1.85 -0.43
CA GLY A 29 -1.83 3.26 -0.75
C GLY A 29 -2.20 4.11 0.47
N VAL A 30 -2.30 5.42 0.26
CA VAL A 30 -2.73 6.39 1.28
C VAL A 30 -3.87 7.20 0.69
N SER A 31 -5.01 7.28 1.38
CA SER A 31 -6.12 8.11 0.92
C SER A 31 -5.76 9.60 1.00
N ASP A 32 -6.12 10.36 -0.03
CA ASP A 32 -5.94 11.83 -0.07
C ASP A 32 -7.04 12.60 0.69
N GLY A 33 -8.06 11.90 1.19
CA GLY A 33 -9.23 12.46 1.88
C GLY A 33 -10.34 13.00 0.97
N ASN A 34 -10.16 12.99 -0.35
CA ASN A 34 -11.12 13.46 -1.36
C ASN A 34 -11.67 12.34 -2.26
N GLY A 35 -11.44 11.08 -1.87
CA GLY A 35 -11.84 9.91 -2.64
C GLY A 35 -10.77 9.41 -3.62
N GLY A 36 -9.58 10.02 -3.61
CA GLY A 36 -8.40 9.55 -4.33
C GLY A 36 -7.33 8.99 -3.38
N TYR A 37 -6.15 8.79 -3.95
CA TYR A 37 -4.97 8.31 -3.25
C TYR A 37 -3.80 9.26 -3.51
N VAL A 38 -2.85 9.30 -2.58
CA VAL A 38 -1.64 10.12 -2.69
C VAL A 38 -0.77 9.58 -3.83
N ASP A 39 -0.39 10.46 -4.75
CA ASP A 39 0.47 10.13 -5.89
C ASP A 39 1.87 9.66 -5.46
N TYR A 40 2.48 8.81 -6.28
CA TYR A 40 3.88 8.44 -6.13
C TYR A 40 4.81 9.63 -6.35
N THR A 41 5.98 9.57 -5.73
CA THR A 41 7.10 10.42 -6.14
C THR A 41 8.05 9.66 -7.03
N THR A 42 8.61 10.36 -8.01
CA THR A 42 9.69 9.84 -8.87
C THR A 42 11.04 10.39 -8.44
N MET A 43 11.19 10.82 -7.19
CA MET A 43 12.38 11.52 -6.71
C MET A 43 12.85 10.94 -5.38
N GLY A 44 14.08 10.46 -5.34
CA GLY A 44 14.71 9.97 -4.11
C GLY A 44 15.22 8.54 -4.28
N PRO A 45 15.72 7.91 -3.21
CA PRO A 45 16.16 6.52 -3.25
C PRO A 45 14.99 5.51 -3.25
N ASP A 46 13.79 5.97 -2.87
CA ASP A 46 12.54 5.21 -2.78
C ASP A 46 11.58 5.76 -3.87
N GLU A 47 11.95 5.56 -5.14
CA GLU A 47 11.15 5.99 -6.30
C GLU A 47 9.92 5.06 -6.42
N GLU A 48 8.78 5.60 -6.89
CA GLU A 48 7.49 4.88 -6.99
C GLU A 48 6.75 4.66 -5.66
N THR A 49 7.11 5.45 -4.65
CA THR A 49 6.48 5.44 -3.31
C THR A 49 5.59 6.65 -3.05
N ALA A 50 4.45 6.41 -2.40
CA ALA A 50 3.59 7.43 -1.82
C ALA A 50 4.05 7.77 -0.38
N PHE A 51 4.41 9.03 -0.13
CA PHE A 51 4.81 9.47 1.20
C PHE A 51 3.66 10.03 2.01
N THR A 52 3.59 9.66 3.29
CA THR A 52 2.60 10.20 4.22
C THR A 52 3.21 10.56 5.58
N THR A 53 2.53 11.46 6.29
CA THR A 53 2.77 11.75 7.71
C THR A 53 1.56 11.38 8.56
N GLY A 54 0.51 10.83 7.95
CA GLY A 54 -0.66 10.29 8.61
C GLY A 54 -0.44 8.85 9.06
N THR A 55 -1.17 8.42 10.09
CA THR A 55 -1.05 7.08 10.68
C THR A 55 -2.02 6.08 10.06
N SER A 56 -2.34 6.24 8.78
CA SER A 56 -3.33 5.43 8.07
C SER A 56 -2.89 5.12 6.65
N ILE A 57 -3.04 3.86 6.26
CA ILE A 57 -2.88 3.36 4.89
C ILE A 57 -4.13 2.56 4.51
N VAL A 58 -4.22 2.23 3.22
CA VAL A 58 -5.19 1.28 2.69
C VAL A 58 -4.45 0.14 2.01
N VAL A 59 -5.04 -1.05 2.04
CA VAL A 59 -4.56 -2.20 1.29
C VAL A 59 -5.72 -2.77 0.48
N GLY A 60 -5.58 -2.77 -0.84
CA GLY A 60 -6.57 -3.32 -1.77
C GLY A 60 -6.14 -4.69 -2.27
N GLY A 61 -7.06 -5.66 -2.25
CA GLY A 61 -6.88 -6.95 -2.91
C GLY A 61 -7.95 -7.14 -3.97
N VAL A 62 -7.53 -7.16 -5.24
CA VAL A 62 -8.39 -7.40 -6.40
C VAL A 62 -8.41 -8.88 -6.73
N LEU A 63 -9.61 -9.42 -6.87
CA LEU A 63 -9.82 -10.76 -7.37
C LEU A 63 -10.12 -10.70 -8.87
N ALA A 64 -9.71 -11.73 -9.61
CA ALA A 64 -9.62 -11.70 -11.07
C ALA A 64 -10.92 -11.21 -11.73
N ASN A 65 -10.76 -10.26 -12.65
CA ASN A 65 -11.83 -9.70 -13.44
C ASN A 65 -11.98 -10.54 -14.73
N ASN A 66 -12.75 -11.63 -14.66
CA ASN A 66 -13.52 -12.28 -15.75
C ASN A 66 -12.97 -12.36 -17.21
N GLU A 67 -11.69 -12.20 -17.52
CA GLU A 67 -11.18 -12.40 -18.88
C GLU A 67 -11.06 -13.90 -19.23
N ASN A 68 -10.81 -14.73 -18.22
CA ASN A 68 -10.95 -16.18 -18.29
C ASN A 68 -12.05 -16.61 -17.32
N LYS A 69 -13.29 -16.75 -17.82
CA LYS A 69 -14.48 -17.13 -17.04
C LYS A 69 -14.37 -18.48 -16.30
N ASP A 70 -13.28 -19.21 -16.50
CA ASP A 70 -13.02 -20.52 -15.92
C ASP A 70 -11.97 -20.48 -14.79
N SER A 71 -11.61 -19.28 -14.29
CA SER A 71 -10.71 -19.19 -13.14
C SER A 71 -11.18 -18.28 -12.00
N SER A 72 -11.22 -18.85 -10.80
CA SER A 72 -11.39 -18.11 -9.55
C SER A 72 -10.01 -17.75 -8.99
N LEU A 73 -9.81 -16.49 -8.64
CA LEU A 73 -8.62 -15.99 -7.94
C LEU A 73 -8.99 -15.74 -6.47
N TRP A 74 -8.13 -16.20 -5.56
CA TRP A 74 -8.19 -15.89 -4.14
C TRP A 74 -6.86 -15.33 -3.64
N LEU A 75 -6.91 -14.41 -2.68
CA LEU A 75 -5.74 -13.71 -2.14
C LEU A 75 -5.67 -13.81 -0.63
N GLY A 76 -4.66 -14.49 -0.11
CA GLY A 76 -4.50 -14.82 1.30
C GLY A 76 -4.23 -16.31 1.46
N GLY A 77 -4.07 -16.76 2.71
CA GLY A 77 -3.60 -18.09 3.07
C GLY A 77 -4.48 -19.25 2.63
N LYS A 78 -4.47 -20.33 3.42
CA LYS A 78 -5.16 -21.57 3.06
C LYS A 78 -6.67 -21.39 2.81
N TYR A 79 -7.11 -21.69 1.60
CA TYR A 79 -8.53 -21.86 1.25
C TYR A 79 -8.94 -23.32 1.34
N GLU A 80 -10.25 -23.63 1.26
CA GLU A 80 -10.78 -25.01 1.35
C GLU A 80 -10.03 -26.03 0.46
N LYS A 81 -9.48 -25.56 -0.66
CA LYS A 81 -8.68 -26.36 -1.60
C LYS A 81 -7.30 -25.75 -1.92
N GLY A 82 -6.96 -24.62 -1.33
CA GLY A 82 -5.73 -23.88 -1.62
C GLY A 82 -4.56 -24.33 -0.74
N PRO A 83 -3.31 -24.16 -1.21
CA PRO A 83 -2.12 -24.31 -0.36
C PRO A 83 -2.07 -23.25 0.75
N ASP A 84 -1.29 -23.55 1.79
CA ASP A 84 -0.90 -22.60 2.84
C ASP A 84 0.54 -22.09 2.59
N TRP A 85 1.03 -21.14 3.40
CA TRP A 85 2.40 -20.61 3.28
C TRP A 85 3.46 -21.70 3.42
N THR A 86 3.16 -22.79 4.14
CA THR A 86 3.99 -24.00 4.24
C THR A 86 4.28 -24.66 2.89
N ASP A 87 3.39 -24.47 1.92
CA ASP A 87 3.37 -25.24 0.67
C ASP A 87 4.00 -24.47 -0.51
N ILE A 88 4.29 -23.17 -0.34
CA ILE A 88 4.59 -22.25 -1.46
C ILE A 88 6.04 -21.77 -1.47
N ASN A 89 6.77 -21.87 -0.36
CA ASN A 89 8.20 -21.54 -0.34
C ASN A 89 8.96 -22.18 0.84
N GLU A 90 9.92 -23.07 0.55
CA GLU A 90 10.79 -23.69 1.56
C GLU A 90 11.70 -22.69 2.31
N GLN A 91 11.81 -21.45 1.83
CA GLN A 91 12.62 -20.40 2.43
C GLN A 91 11.87 -19.56 3.48
N LEU A 92 10.54 -19.70 3.58
CA LEU A 92 9.77 -18.98 4.59
C LEU A 92 9.85 -19.70 5.95
N PRO A 93 10.01 -18.96 7.06
CA PRO A 93 9.90 -19.53 8.39
C PRO A 93 8.50 -20.10 8.65
N ASN A 94 8.40 -21.15 9.47
CA ASN A 94 7.11 -21.71 9.93
C ASN A 94 6.21 -20.69 10.67
N ALA A 95 6.74 -19.52 11.03
CA ALA A 95 5.95 -18.44 11.59
C ALA A 95 4.94 -17.85 10.60
N PHE A 96 5.08 -18.11 9.29
CA PHE A 96 4.16 -17.66 8.24
C PHE A 96 2.95 -18.59 8.08
N ASP A 97 3.03 -19.81 8.62
CA ASP A 97 2.00 -20.83 8.51
C ASP A 97 0.66 -20.31 9.03
N SER A 98 -0.44 -20.68 8.37
CA SER A 98 -1.82 -20.31 8.72
C SER A 98 -2.20 -18.83 8.64
N HIS A 99 -1.30 -17.94 8.19
CA HIS A 99 -1.60 -16.52 8.04
C HIS A 99 -2.23 -16.19 6.69
N GLY A 100 -2.98 -15.08 6.65
CA GLY A 100 -3.68 -14.63 5.45
C GLY A 100 -2.78 -13.89 4.47
N ALA A 101 -3.27 -12.76 3.94
CA ALA A 101 -2.37 -11.77 3.36
C ALA A 101 -1.54 -11.11 4.47
N ILE A 102 -0.33 -10.71 4.13
CA ILE A 102 0.68 -10.23 5.06
C ILE A 102 1.07 -8.81 4.67
N LEU A 103 0.85 -7.87 5.59
CA LEU A 103 1.43 -6.53 5.53
C LEU A 103 2.85 -6.59 6.09
N ILE A 104 3.78 -6.02 5.36
CA ILE A 104 5.18 -5.89 5.75
C ILE A 104 5.38 -4.43 6.13
N ALA A 105 5.99 -4.20 7.29
CA ALA A 105 6.49 -2.89 7.66
C ALA A 105 8.02 -2.97 7.76
N SER A 106 8.69 -2.31 6.83
CA SER A 106 10.13 -2.10 6.84
C SER A 106 10.42 -0.86 7.68
N VAL A 107 11.35 -0.98 8.62
CA VAL A 107 11.79 0.11 9.52
C VAL A 107 13.31 0.22 9.50
N PRO A 108 13.94 1.33 9.90
CA PRO A 108 15.40 1.43 9.89
C PRO A 108 16.05 0.27 10.65
N ASP A 109 17.11 -0.32 10.07
CA ASP A 109 17.89 -1.38 10.72
C ASP A 109 18.31 -1.00 12.15
N SER A 110 18.21 -1.98 13.06
CA SER A 110 18.63 -1.92 14.45
C SER A 110 17.85 -0.90 15.27
N SER A 111 16.63 -0.57 14.86
CA SER A 111 15.83 0.47 15.50
C SER A 111 15.48 0.12 16.95
N TYR A 112 15.08 -1.12 17.23
CA TYR A 112 14.59 -1.55 18.56
C TYR A 112 14.71 -3.07 18.76
N ASN A 113 14.65 -3.53 20.01
CA ASN A 113 14.56 -4.97 20.29
C ASN A 113 13.13 -5.50 20.00
N LEU A 114 13.03 -6.81 19.75
CA LEU A 114 11.79 -7.48 19.37
C LEU A 114 10.66 -7.34 20.41
N GLU A 115 11.00 -7.42 21.69
CA GLU A 115 10.00 -7.33 22.77
C GLU A 115 9.34 -5.96 22.81
N LEU A 116 10.13 -4.88 22.70
CA LEU A 116 9.61 -3.52 22.68
C LEU A 116 8.77 -3.27 21.43
N ILE A 117 9.18 -3.81 20.28
CA ILE A 117 8.41 -3.74 19.04
C ILE A 117 7.03 -4.38 19.22
N LYS A 118 6.97 -5.61 19.76
CA LYS A 118 5.71 -6.34 19.97
C LYS A 118 4.76 -5.61 20.91
N GLU A 119 5.29 -4.93 21.94
CA GLU A 119 4.48 -4.19 22.91
C GLU A 119 3.93 -2.86 22.38
N ASN A 120 4.57 -2.28 21.35
CA ASN A 120 4.33 -0.90 20.98
C ASN A 120 3.86 -0.69 19.52
N PHE A 121 4.27 -1.55 18.58
CA PHE A 121 3.80 -1.48 17.20
C PHE A 121 2.55 -2.34 17.02
N THR A 122 1.39 -1.66 17.05
CA THR A 122 0.08 -2.28 16.80
C THR A 122 -0.52 -1.70 15.52
N ILE A 123 -1.08 -2.57 14.69
CA ILE A 123 -1.96 -2.16 13.59
C ILE A 123 -3.41 -2.47 13.94
N TYR A 124 -4.32 -1.64 13.44
CA TYR A 124 -5.76 -1.79 13.54
C TYR A 124 -6.30 -1.86 12.11
N ILE A 125 -6.95 -2.97 11.80
CA ILE A 125 -7.53 -3.27 10.50
C ILE A 125 -9.03 -3.06 10.63
N TYR A 126 -9.58 -2.18 9.80
CA TYR A 126 -11.00 -1.88 9.72
C TYR A 126 -11.53 -2.50 8.44
N ILE A 127 -12.49 -3.41 8.62
CA ILE A 127 -13.17 -4.11 7.54
C ILE A 127 -14.66 -4.07 7.87
N ASP A 128 -15.45 -3.49 6.96
CA ASP A 128 -16.87 -3.26 7.15
C ASP A 128 -17.14 -2.48 8.47
N ASN A 129 -17.82 -3.12 9.43
CA ASN A 129 -18.12 -2.57 10.76
C ASN A 129 -17.30 -3.25 11.87
N SER A 130 -16.22 -3.94 11.51
CA SER A 130 -15.36 -4.65 12.45
C SER A 130 -13.97 -4.03 12.52
N THR A 131 -13.38 -4.09 13.71
CA THR A 131 -12.00 -3.69 13.94
C THR A 131 -11.24 -4.87 14.53
N LYS A 132 -10.15 -5.27 13.87
CA LYS A 132 -9.19 -6.25 14.37
C LYS A 132 -7.88 -5.53 14.66
N SER A 133 -7.36 -5.64 15.89
CA SER A 133 -6.00 -5.23 16.19
C SER A 133 -5.05 -6.42 16.11
N THR A 134 -3.84 -6.21 15.61
CA THR A 134 -2.77 -7.21 15.65
C THR A 134 -1.40 -6.56 15.82
N THR A 135 -0.48 -7.31 16.40
CA THR A 135 0.95 -7.01 16.44
C THR A 135 1.68 -7.82 15.37
N ALA A 136 2.97 -7.55 15.16
CA ALA A 136 3.77 -8.35 14.25
C ALA A 136 3.85 -9.81 14.76
N PHE A 137 3.54 -10.76 13.89
CA PHE A 137 3.68 -12.20 14.21
C PHE A 137 5.12 -12.68 13.98
N HIS A 138 5.83 -12.03 13.07
CA HIS A 138 7.23 -12.32 12.76
C HIS A 138 8.05 -11.05 12.62
N TYR A 139 9.35 -11.16 12.90
CA TYR A 139 10.35 -10.12 12.75
C TYR A 139 11.62 -10.76 12.22
N SER A 140 12.31 -10.04 11.33
CA SER A 140 13.55 -10.51 10.71
C SER A 140 14.42 -9.33 10.32
N GLU A 141 15.74 -9.53 10.40
CA GLU A 141 16.74 -8.65 9.79
C GLU A 141 16.90 -8.94 8.28
N ASN A 142 16.40 -10.09 7.81
CA ASN A 142 16.38 -10.45 6.39
C ASN A 142 14.97 -10.31 5.80
N SER A 143 14.87 -9.79 4.58
CA SER A 143 13.62 -9.66 3.85
C SER A 143 13.14 -11.01 3.33
N TYR A 144 11.96 -11.43 3.77
CA TYR A 144 11.17 -12.50 3.14
C TYR A 144 10.25 -11.98 2.03
N PHE A 145 10.34 -10.70 1.68
CA PHE A 145 9.58 -10.15 0.57
C PHE A 145 10.23 -10.57 -0.76
N PRO A 146 9.47 -11.11 -1.72
CA PRO A 146 10.06 -11.56 -2.99
C PRO A 146 10.71 -10.46 -3.81
N ASN A 147 10.28 -9.21 -3.63
CA ASN A 147 10.87 -8.05 -4.31
C ASN A 147 11.84 -7.35 -3.36
N VAL A 148 13.09 -7.20 -3.79
CA VAL A 148 14.12 -6.49 -3.01
C VAL A 148 14.35 -5.13 -3.67
N HIS A 149 13.98 -4.05 -2.97
CA HIS A 149 14.12 -2.68 -3.41
C HIS A 149 14.56 -1.78 -2.23
N TYR A 150 14.76 -0.49 -2.45
CA TYR A 150 14.97 0.42 -1.33
C TYR A 150 13.61 0.95 -0.85
N PRO A 151 13.35 1.04 0.47
CA PRO A 151 14.22 0.63 1.57
C PRO A 151 14.12 -0.87 1.91
N VAL A 152 13.27 -1.64 1.22
CA VAL A 152 12.95 -3.06 1.47
C VAL A 152 14.09 -4.02 1.07
N LYS A 153 15.22 -3.93 1.77
CA LYS A 153 16.37 -4.82 1.59
C LYS A 153 17.18 -4.96 2.88
N ASP A 154 17.86 -6.09 2.98
CA ASP A 154 18.77 -6.41 4.08
C ASP A 154 19.82 -5.30 4.27
N ASP A 155 20.33 -5.14 5.49
CA ASP A 155 21.27 -4.08 5.92
C ASP A 155 20.75 -2.64 5.76
N VAL A 156 19.49 -2.44 5.36
CA VAL A 156 18.82 -1.13 5.30
C VAL A 156 17.63 -1.09 6.23
N ALA A 157 16.86 -2.18 6.27
CA ALA A 157 15.65 -2.27 7.05
C ALA A 157 15.61 -3.53 7.92
N ASP A 158 14.94 -3.39 9.05
CA ASP A 158 14.32 -4.49 9.77
C ASP A 158 12.89 -4.69 9.25
N PHE A 159 12.43 -5.94 9.24
CA PHE A 159 11.13 -6.31 8.68
C PHE A 159 10.18 -6.83 9.76
N LEU A 160 9.00 -6.21 9.85
CA LEU A 160 7.89 -6.67 10.66
C LEU A 160 6.77 -7.21 9.78
N TYR A 161 6.25 -8.38 10.13
CA TYR A 161 5.18 -9.03 9.36
C TYR A 161 3.90 -9.09 10.18
N PHE A 162 2.80 -8.61 9.59
CA PHE A 162 1.48 -8.55 10.19
C PHE A 162 0.46 -9.31 9.36
N ASP A 163 -0.34 -10.15 10.00
CA ASP A 163 -1.42 -10.87 9.34
C ASP A 163 -2.66 -9.97 9.21
N ILE A 164 -2.91 -9.53 7.98
CA ILE A 164 -4.08 -8.71 7.63
C ILE A 164 -5.27 -9.56 7.18
N GLY A 165 -5.13 -10.88 7.15
CA GLY A 165 -6.17 -11.84 6.76
C GLY A 165 -6.41 -11.92 5.25
N ASN A 166 -7.25 -12.85 4.83
CA ASN A 166 -7.62 -13.06 3.42
C ASN A 166 -8.47 -11.93 2.86
N PHE A 167 -8.43 -11.72 1.55
CA PHE A 167 -9.31 -10.81 0.83
C PHE A 167 -10.54 -11.52 0.27
N SER A 168 -11.63 -10.77 0.11
CA SER A 168 -12.91 -11.27 -0.39
C SER A 168 -13.43 -10.46 -1.59
N ALA A 169 -14.32 -11.04 -2.40
CA ALA A 169 -14.99 -10.36 -3.52
C ALA A 169 -16.19 -9.53 -3.03
N LYS A 170 -15.96 -8.38 -2.39
CA LYS A 170 -17.03 -7.60 -1.71
C LYS A 170 -17.41 -6.32 -2.42
N GLU A 171 -16.42 -5.58 -2.92
CA GLU A 171 -16.60 -4.21 -3.40
C GLU A 171 -15.71 -3.92 -4.62
N PRO A 172 -15.99 -2.85 -5.38
CA PRO A 172 -15.07 -2.37 -6.39
C PRO A 172 -13.82 -1.76 -5.76
N VAL A 173 -12.65 -2.31 -6.08
CA VAL A 173 -11.34 -1.77 -5.75
C VAL A 173 -10.81 -1.00 -6.97
N PRO A 174 -10.55 0.31 -6.86
CA PRO A 174 -9.96 1.10 -7.93
C PRO A 174 -8.47 0.78 -8.12
N ASP A 175 -7.91 1.19 -9.26
CA ASP A 175 -6.46 1.38 -9.39
C ASP A 175 -6.05 2.59 -8.54
N PHE A 176 -5.17 2.42 -7.57
CA PHE A 176 -4.77 3.49 -6.66
C PHE A 176 -3.93 4.57 -7.37
N THR A 177 -3.31 4.28 -8.52
CA THR A 177 -2.61 5.30 -9.33
C THR A 177 -3.56 6.11 -10.20
N LYS A 178 -4.73 5.54 -10.53
CA LYS A 178 -5.71 6.12 -11.45
C LYS A 178 -7.14 5.75 -11.06
N PRO A 179 -7.63 6.25 -9.92
CA PRO A 179 -8.90 5.80 -9.34
C PRO A 179 -10.12 6.09 -10.22
N GLU A 180 -9.99 6.95 -11.22
CA GLU A 180 -11.01 7.27 -12.22
C GLU A 180 -11.02 6.35 -13.45
N GLU A 181 -9.96 5.59 -13.71
CA GLU A 181 -9.80 4.81 -14.96
C GLU A 181 -10.43 3.40 -14.89
N GLY A 182 -10.77 2.90 -13.70
CA GLY A 182 -11.51 1.64 -13.58
C GLY A 182 -11.38 0.96 -12.23
N ASN A 183 -12.32 0.05 -11.96
CA ASN A 183 -12.38 -0.72 -10.73
C ASN A 183 -12.51 -2.22 -11.06
N ALA A 184 -11.99 -3.07 -10.18
CA ALA A 184 -12.18 -4.52 -10.23
C ALA A 184 -12.77 -5.03 -8.92
N LEU A 185 -13.38 -6.22 -8.94
CA LEU A 185 -14.03 -6.77 -7.75
C LEU A 185 -12.98 -7.25 -6.74
N GLY A 186 -13.11 -6.87 -5.47
CA GLY A 186 -12.15 -7.18 -4.42
C GLY A 186 -12.59 -6.67 -3.05
N GLU A 187 -11.63 -6.33 -2.20
CA GLU A 187 -11.86 -5.75 -0.86
C GLU A 187 -10.75 -4.75 -0.51
N ILE A 188 -11.11 -3.63 0.11
CA ILE A 188 -10.19 -2.65 0.67
C ILE A 188 -10.17 -2.81 2.19
N LYS A 189 -8.96 -2.91 2.75
CA LYS A 189 -8.72 -2.91 4.19
C LYS A 189 -8.13 -1.57 4.58
N HIS A 190 -8.81 -0.84 5.46
CA HIS A 190 -8.27 0.37 6.04
C HIS A 190 -7.41 0.00 7.24
N ILE A 191 -6.16 0.46 7.26
CA ILE A 191 -5.21 0.13 8.32
C ILE A 191 -4.75 1.42 8.98
N THR A 192 -4.93 1.50 10.30
CA THR A 192 -4.24 2.53 11.10
C THR A 192 -3.17 1.88 11.96
N PHE A 193 -2.08 2.58 12.23
CA PHE A 193 -0.98 2.05 13.02
C PHE A 193 -0.62 2.99 14.16
N THR A 194 -0.13 2.42 15.25
CA THR A 194 0.47 3.14 16.37
C THR A 194 1.81 2.54 16.70
N PHE A 195 2.74 3.41 17.12
CA PHE A 195 4.10 3.03 17.50
C PHE A 195 4.30 3.07 19.01
N GLY A 196 3.28 3.39 19.81
CA GLY A 196 3.41 3.50 21.26
C GLY A 196 4.54 4.44 21.65
N THR A 197 5.56 3.93 22.35
CA THR A 197 6.77 4.68 22.71
C THR A 197 7.88 4.65 21.66
N LEU A 198 7.76 3.83 20.62
CA LEU A 198 8.76 3.70 19.55
C LEU A 198 8.78 4.97 18.69
N LYS A 199 9.96 5.26 18.15
CA LYS A 199 10.19 6.37 17.25
C LYS A 199 11.02 5.87 16.07
N PHE A 200 10.34 5.61 14.95
CA PHE A 200 11.00 5.30 13.69
C PHE A 200 11.26 6.60 12.93
N ALA A 201 12.38 6.70 12.20
CA ALA A 201 12.58 7.82 11.27
C ALA A 201 11.58 7.73 10.10
N TRP A 202 11.35 6.51 9.64
CA TRP A 202 10.40 6.16 8.60
C TRP A 202 9.84 4.75 8.83
N VAL A 203 8.70 4.44 8.23
CA VAL A 203 8.15 3.08 8.12
C VAL A 203 7.63 2.91 6.70
N HIS A 204 8.14 1.92 5.99
CA HIS A 204 7.73 1.61 4.62
C HIS A 204 6.84 0.37 4.62
N PHE A 205 5.74 0.40 3.87
CA PHE A 205 4.70 -0.62 3.89
C PHE A 205 4.53 -1.29 2.53
N ASP A 206 4.58 -2.62 2.56
CA ASP A 206 4.32 -3.51 1.44
C ASP A 206 3.27 -4.55 1.81
N VAL A 207 2.71 -5.21 0.79
CA VAL A 207 1.84 -6.37 1.00
C VAL A 207 2.25 -7.53 0.12
N MET A 208 2.19 -8.73 0.69
CA MET A 208 2.20 -9.98 -0.06
C MET A 208 1.05 -10.88 0.36
N ALA A 209 0.62 -11.75 -0.55
CA ALA A 209 -0.34 -12.79 -0.26
C ALA A 209 -0.05 -14.03 -1.09
N ILE A 210 -0.57 -15.17 -0.65
CA ILE A 210 -0.74 -16.31 -1.54
C ILE A 210 -1.85 -15.95 -2.52
N GLN A 211 -1.51 -15.97 -3.81
CA GLN A 211 -2.47 -15.96 -4.90
C GLN A 211 -2.77 -17.42 -5.25
N THR A 212 -4.04 -17.81 -5.15
CA THR A 212 -4.52 -19.12 -5.59
C THR A 212 -5.46 -18.94 -6.78
N ASP A 213 -5.13 -19.58 -7.89
CA ASP A 213 -5.97 -19.66 -9.09
C ASP A 213 -6.52 -21.08 -9.23
N GLU A 214 -7.84 -21.25 -9.21
CA GLU A 214 -8.46 -22.45 -9.75
C GLU A 214 -8.57 -22.26 -11.27
N ARG A 215 -7.91 -23.10 -12.06
CA ARG A 215 -8.00 -23.13 -13.52
C ARG A 215 -8.91 -24.28 -13.94
N GLY A 216 -9.49 -24.19 -15.15
CA GLY A 216 -10.29 -25.26 -15.74
C GLY A 216 -9.66 -26.65 -15.56
N ASN A 217 -10.51 -27.68 -15.37
CA ASN A 217 -10.14 -29.04 -14.93
C ASN A 217 -9.73 -29.19 -13.45
N SER A 218 -10.19 -28.32 -12.55
CA SER A 218 -9.87 -28.37 -11.10
C SER A 218 -8.37 -28.24 -10.79
N GLN A 219 -7.58 -27.68 -11.72
CA GLN A 219 -6.16 -27.45 -11.49
C GLN A 219 -6.02 -26.24 -10.59
N ILE A 220 -5.42 -26.43 -9.41
CA ILE A 220 -5.15 -25.34 -8.47
C ILE A 220 -3.68 -24.96 -8.63
N VAL A 221 -3.44 -23.70 -8.97
CA VAL A 221 -2.11 -23.11 -9.05
C VAL A 221 -2.00 -22.07 -7.96
N SER A 222 -0.86 -21.98 -7.27
CA SER A 222 -0.64 -20.89 -6.33
C SER A 222 0.76 -20.34 -6.41
N THR A 223 0.84 -19.02 -6.26
CA THR A 223 2.07 -18.23 -6.35
C THR A 223 2.06 -17.16 -5.27
N ILE A 224 3.22 -16.63 -4.92
CA ILE A 224 3.28 -15.43 -4.08
C ILE A 224 2.98 -14.22 -4.96
N ALA A 225 1.94 -13.47 -4.60
CA ALA A 225 1.64 -12.16 -5.17
C ALA A 225 2.17 -11.08 -4.22
N SER A 226 2.73 -10.02 -4.79
CA SER A 226 3.29 -8.86 -4.08
C SER A 226 2.96 -7.57 -4.82
N THR A 227 3.07 -6.43 -4.15
CA THR A 227 2.89 -5.07 -4.71
C THR A 227 3.69 -4.81 -5.99
N LEU A 228 4.89 -5.37 -6.16
CA LEU A 228 5.75 -5.06 -7.32
C LEU A 228 5.82 -6.16 -8.40
N MET A 229 5.90 -7.44 -8.03
CA MET A 229 6.11 -8.51 -9.03
C MET A 229 4.95 -8.71 -10.02
N ASN A 230 3.74 -8.24 -9.71
CA ASN A 230 2.54 -8.48 -10.54
C ASN A 230 1.64 -7.24 -10.68
N ASN A 231 2.12 -6.05 -10.32
CA ASN A 231 1.20 -4.95 -10.11
C ASN A 231 1.83 -3.56 -10.38
N PRO A 232 1.69 -3.03 -11.61
CA PRO A 232 2.20 -1.70 -11.97
C PRO A 232 1.40 -0.52 -11.37
N GLY A 233 0.39 -0.74 -10.52
CA GLY A 233 -0.41 0.31 -9.91
C GLY A 233 -0.63 0.17 -8.39
N SER A 234 0.16 -0.68 -7.71
CA SER A 234 0.34 -0.54 -6.27
C SER A 234 1.27 0.63 -5.98
N HIS A 235 0.95 1.44 -4.96
CA HIS A 235 1.94 2.35 -4.41
C HIS A 235 2.61 1.66 -3.23
N ASP A 236 3.93 1.63 -3.22
CA ASP A 236 4.63 1.43 -1.96
C ASP A 236 4.33 2.64 -1.06
N VAL A 237 4.27 2.47 0.27
CA VAL A 237 3.92 3.58 1.16
C VAL A 237 4.95 3.79 2.24
N THR A 238 5.57 4.97 2.26
CA THR A 238 6.49 5.36 3.33
C THR A 238 5.88 6.44 4.23
N TYR A 239 5.65 6.08 5.48
CA TYR A 239 5.39 7.01 6.56
C TYR A 239 6.69 7.66 7.02
N HIS A 240 6.74 9.00 7.03
CA HIS A 240 7.83 9.77 7.63
C HIS A 240 7.40 10.41 8.94
N VAL A 241 8.25 10.34 9.97
CA VAL A 241 8.09 11.20 11.14
C VAL A 241 8.60 12.59 10.79
N PRO A 242 7.77 13.65 10.85
CA PRO A 242 8.24 15.01 10.60
C PRO A 242 9.39 15.35 11.56
N GLU A 243 10.53 15.78 11.02
CA GLU A 243 11.64 16.23 11.87
C GLU A 243 11.19 17.43 12.71
N PRO A 244 11.28 17.37 14.06
CA PRO A 244 10.91 18.50 14.91
C PRO A 244 11.74 19.77 14.63
N GLY A 245 12.93 19.62 14.05
CA GLY A 245 13.89 20.71 13.80
C GLY A 245 13.47 21.68 12.71
N THR A 246 12.85 21.21 11.62
CA THR A 246 12.55 22.04 10.45
C THR A 246 11.47 23.08 10.73
N LEU A 247 10.44 22.71 11.51
CA LEU A 247 9.39 23.64 11.95
C LEU A 247 9.93 24.70 12.93
N LEU A 248 10.80 24.30 13.85
CA LEU A 248 11.43 25.21 14.81
C LEU A 248 12.39 26.20 14.11
N LEU A 249 13.15 25.72 13.10
CA LEU A 249 14.10 26.52 12.35
C LEU A 249 13.39 27.56 11.45
N LEU A 250 12.34 27.18 10.72
CA LEU A 250 11.51 28.13 9.96
C LEU A 250 10.86 29.18 10.86
N GLY A 251 10.32 28.76 12.01
CA GLY A 251 9.72 29.67 13.00
C GLY A 251 10.73 30.68 13.55
N SER A 252 11.92 30.21 13.94
CA SER A 252 12.99 31.05 14.46
C SER A 252 13.61 31.98 13.40
N GLY A 253 13.74 31.52 12.15
CA GLY A 253 14.29 32.30 11.04
C GLY A 253 13.40 33.48 10.63
N LEU A 254 12.07 33.30 10.64
CA LEU A 254 11.10 34.36 10.38
C LEU A 254 11.05 35.39 11.51
N ILE A 255 11.08 34.94 12.77
CA ILE A 255 11.14 35.84 13.94
C ILE A 255 12.46 36.62 13.95
N GLY A 256 13.59 35.95 13.69
CA GLY A 256 14.90 36.56 13.60
C GLY A 256 14.99 37.62 12.49
N SER A 257 14.44 37.32 11.31
CA SER A 257 14.41 38.25 10.17
C SER A 257 13.50 39.46 10.43
N GLY A 258 12.34 39.26 11.08
CA GLY A 258 11.45 40.35 11.47
C GLY A 258 12.04 41.29 12.53
N LEU A 259 12.79 40.75 13.49
CA LEU A 259 13.51 41.54 14.50
C LEU A 259 14.71 42.27 13.89
N ALA A 260 15.50 41.62 13.04
CA ALA A 260 16.61 42.25 12.33
C ALA A 260 16.14 43.38 11.40
N GLY A 261 15.03 43.18 10.68
CA GLY A 261 14.41 44.20 9.82
C GLY A 261 13.95 45.44 10.59
N ARG A 262 13.40 45.27 11.80
CA ARG A 262 13.00 46.39 12.67
C ARG A 262 14.19 47.18 13.21
N VAL A 263 15.29 46.51 13.55
CA VAL A 263 16.52 47.18 14.03
C VAL A 263 17.21 47.96 12.90
N LEU A 264 17.30 47.38 11.70
CA LEU A 264 17.89 48.03 10.53
C LEU A 264 17.03 49.19 10.01
N GLY A 265 15.69 49.05 10.03
CA GLY A 265 14.76 50.11 9.64
C GLY A 265 14.79 51.35 10.55
N ARG A 266 15.11 51.17 11.84
CA ARG A 266 15.29 52.29 12.78
C ARG A 266 16.64 53.01 12.60
N ARG A 267 17.69 52.33 12.13
CA ARG A 267 19.01 52.94 11.87
C ARG A 267 19.09 53.74 10.57
N ARG A 268 18.14 53.57 9.65
CA ARG A 268 18.05 54.34 8.39
C ARG A 268 17.27 55.66 8.49
N LYS A 269 16.71 55.98 9.67
CA LYS A 269 15.95 57.22 9.93
C LYS A 269 16.72 58.21 10.83
N VAL A 270 18.05 58.17 10.81
CA VAL A 270 18.92 59.18 11.42
C VAL A 270 19.75 59.81 10.31
#